data_AF-A0A6I3GRA3-F1
#
_entry.id   AF-A0A6I3GRA3-F1
#
_cell.length_a   1.000
_cell.length_b   1.000
_cell.length_c   1.000
_cell.angle_alpha   90.00
_cell.angle_beta   90.00
_cell.angle_gamma   90.00
#
_symmetry.space_group_name_H-M   'P 1'
#
loop_
_entity.id
_entity.type
_entity.pdbx_description
1 polymer ?
#
loop_
_entity_poly.entity_id
_entity_poly.type
_entity_poly.pdbx_seq_one_letter_code
_entity_poly.pdbx_strand_id
1 'polypeptide(L)'
;MQTVGEQITTSASQGNLPSGFTFAVEAAAAAEATAAQLAMLEQHQGSWKWTLERLLYRTEEDLLAVRRLSTPEREQVISDFEAERDRLEAALDRLLGDTKSGQDPVLLESAGEVRLQASWAAGRLVVWAAGPGTAPANAADLAARLENAGVLATGWTSHPPVKLPSGTAAPALALPIGDAIGWLANVGGGHDNDAIGSSVTWLGRVAVWAVRLVAAGQVVPTIRNRRRGRQQEGVEGRTELSVRWGPALLGSTELNDLAAAMPGPVTALERTDAKPLTLSVLGSIINAIVSDAASKLTLPAPPPEPNDSVSIAEAVLTRMDGSGFEVPARVGADIAKRMERWTSAVTTPTDARLVITLDPPDKDNAWFLSVSGPDPDGQLVPLEVALVESRPKRHL
;
A
#
# COMPACT_ATOMS: atom_id res chain seq x y z
N MET A 1 15.53 -18.31 -46.07
CA MET A 1 14.86 -17.27 -45.26
C MET A 1 13.70 -17.94 -44.55
N GLN A 2 13.95 -18.36 -43.32
CA GLN A 2 13.09 -19.25 -42.54
C GLN A 2 12.42 -18.40 -41.46
N THR A 3 11.10 -18.46 -41.43
CA THR A 3 10.22 -17.78 -40.47
C THR A 3 10.44 -18.40 -39.09
N VAL A 4 10.97 -17.63 -38.15
CA VAL A 4 11.11 -18.03 -36.75
C VAL A 4 9.82 -17.65 -36.03
N GLY A 5 9.02 -18.65 -35.72
CA GLY A 5 7.90 -18.53 -34.79
C GLY A 5 8.43 -18.37 -33.37
N GLU A 6 8.07 -17.25 -32.75
CA GLU A 6 8.38 -16.90 -31.38
C GLU A 6 7.53 -17.78 -30.46
N GLN A 7 8.11 -18.87 -29.95
CA GLN A 7 7.56 -19.58 -28.80
C GLN A 7 7.86 -18.74 -27.55
N ILE A 8 6.82 -18.08 -27.04
CA ILE A 8 6.80 -17.52 -25.69
C ILE A 8 6.86 -18.69 -24.71
N THR A 9 8.07 -19.05 -24.27
CA THR A 9 8.27 -19.98 -23.15
C THR A 9 7.81 -19.30 -21.86
N THR A 10 6.56 -19.58 -21.49
CA THR A 10 6.03 -19.31 -20.15
C THR A 10 6.66 -20.32 -19.19
N SER A 11 7.73 -19.92 -18.52
CA SER A 11 8.38 -20.75 -17.50
C SER A 11 8.57 -19.95 -16.22
N ALA A 12 7.45 -19.69 -15.53
CA ALA A 12 7.47 -19.46 -14.09
C ALA A 12 7.44 -20.84 -13.41
N SER A 13 8.31 -21.04 -12.43
CA SER A 13 8.43 -22.25 -11.62
C SER A 13 7.16 -22.54 -10.83
N GLN A 14 6.22 -23.28 -11.43
CA GLN A 14 5.26 -24.08 -10.67
C GLN A 14 6.07 -25.15 -9.92
N GLY A 15 6.19 -25.03 -8.60
CA GLY A 15 6.46 -26.22 -7.78
C GLY A 15 5.45 -27.29 -8.17
N ASN A 16 5.90 -28.53 -8.40
CA ASN A 16 5.09 -29.59 -8.99
C ASN A 16 3.88 -29.88 -8.09
N LEU A 17 2.75 -29.21 -8.33
CA LEU A 17 1.54 -29.35 -7.54
C LEU A 17 1.02 -30.79 -7.71
N PRO A 18 0.47 -31.39 -6.65
CA PRO A 18 -0.11 -32.72 -6.76
C PRO A 18 -1.16 -32.79 -7.87
N SER A 19 -1.23 -33.93 -8.56
CA SER A 19 -2.26 -34.15 -9.58
C SER A 19 -3.66 -33.95 -8.99
N GLY A 20 -4.49 -33.14 -9.64
CA GLY A 20 -5.84 -32.83 -9.16
C GLY A 20 -5.91 -31.66 -8.16
N PHE A 21 -4.82 -30.92 -7.94
CA PHE A 21 -4.80 -29.76 -7.03
C PHE A 21 -5.86 -28.71 -7.37
N THR A 22 -5.93 -28.26 -8.62
CA THR A 22 -6.95 -27.28 -9.05
C THR A 22 -8.37 -27.78 -8.81
N PHE A 23 -8.63 -29.06 -9.09
CA PHE A 23 -9.93 -29.68 -8.83
C PHE A 23 -10.25 -29.73 -7.33
N ALA A 24 -9.25 -29.99 -6.48
CA ALA A 24 -9.41 -29.91 -5.03
C ALA A 24 -9.77 -28.48 -4.59
N VAL A 25 -9.14 -27.44 -5.17
CA VAL A 25 -9.46 -26.03 -4.87
C VAL A 25 -10.91 -25.70 -5.24
N GLU A 26 -11.36 -26.09 -6.43
CA GLU A 26 -12.74 -25.89 -6.90
C GLU A 26 -13.74 -26.63 -6.00
N ALA A 27 -13.45 -27.89 -5.67
CA ALA A 27 -14.27 -28.68 -4.74
C ALA A 27 -14.32 -28.05 -3.34
N ALA A 28 -13.21 -27.47 -2.86
CA ALA A 28 -13.18 -26.80 -1.56
C ALA A 28 -14.01 -25.50 -1.57
N ALA A 29 -13.96 -24.74 -2.67
CA ALA A 29 -14.81 -23.56 -2.87
C ALA A 29 -16.30 -23.94 -2.86
N ALA A 30 -16.66 -25.04 -3.52
CA ALA A 30 -18.00 -25.63 -3.52
C ALA A 30 -18.41 -26.27 -2.19
N ALA A 31 -17.51 -26.36 -1.20
CA ALA A 31 -17.72 -27.10 0.04
C ALA A 31 -17.99 -28.61 -0.16
N GLU A 32 -17.44 -29.18 -1.23
CA GLU A 32 -17.56 -30.60 -1.63
C GLU A 32 -16.22 -31.36 -1.53
N ALA A 33 -15.14 -30.68 -1.11
CA ALA A 33 -13.83 -31.32 -0.96
C ALA A 33 -13.84 -32.44 0.08
N THR A 34 -13.26 -33.57 -0.31
CA THR A 34 -13.00 -34.70 0.59
C THR A 34 -11.90 -34.36 1.61
N ALA A 35 -11.84 -35.10 2.72
CA ALA A 35 -10.79 -34.92 3.72
C ALA A 35 -9.36 -35.07 3.15
N ALA A 36 -9.17 -35.95 2.17
CA ALA A 36 -7.88 -36.11 1.49
C ALA A 36 -7.51 -34.91 0.61
N GLN A 37 -8.50 -34.30 -0.04
CA GLN A 37 -8.32 -33.06 -0.81
C GLN A 37 -8.02 -31.89 0.13
N LEU A 38 -8.75 -31.74 1.23
CA LEU A 38 -8.49 -30.69 2.22
C LEU A 38 -7.08 -30.82 2.82
N ALA A 39 -6.66 -32.02 3.24
CA ALA A 39 -5.31 -32.24 3.75
C ALA A 39 -4.21 -31.93 2.72
N MET A 40 -4.46 -32.17 1.43
CA MET A 40 -3.55 -31.79 0.34
C MET A 40 -3.49 -30.27 0.17
N LEU A 41 -4.64 -29.58 0.22
CA LEU A 41 -4.69 -28.13 0.12
C LEU A 41 -4.04 -27.43 1.31
N GLU A 42 -4.21 -27.97 2.52
CA GLU A 42 -3.57 -27.50 3.76
C GLU A 42 -2.04 -27.59 3.70
N GLN A 43 -1.49 -28.62 3.03
CA GLN A 43 -0.04 -28.74 2.81
C GLN A 43 0.52 -27.70 1.82
N HIS A 44 -0.36 -27.06 1.04
CA HIS A 44 0.00 -26.11 -0.01
C HIS A 44 -0.87 -24.83 0.08
N GLN A 45 -1.04 -24.29 1.29
CA GLN A 45 -1.95 -23.15 1.56
C GLN A 45 -1.68 -21.92 0.67
N GLY A 46 -0.41 -21.60 0.37
CA GLY A 46 -0.06 -20.49 -0.53
C GLY A 46 -0.62 -20.70 -1.94
N SER A 47 -0.38 -21.88 -2.53
CA SER A 47 -0.90 -22.24 -3.84
C SER A 47 -2.43 -22.37 -3.87
N TRP A 48 -3.04 -22.78 -2.75
CA TRP A 48 -4.50 -22.84 -2.59
C TRP A 48 -5.10 -21.43 -2.65
N LYS A 49 -4.57 -20.50 -1.84
CA LYS A 49 -4.98 -19.10 -1.83
C LYS A 49 -4.83 -18.47 -3.22
N TRP A 50 -3.64 -18.58 -3.83
CA TRP A 50 -3.38 -18.03 -5.15
C TRP A 50 -4.34 -18.58 -6.23
N THR A 51 -4.65 -19.87 -6.16
CA THR A 51 -5.60 -20.49 -7.11
C THR A 51 -7.01 -19.92 -6.93
N LEU A 52 -7.47 -19.69 -5.69
CA LEU A 52 -8.76 -19.03 -5.42
C LEU A 52 -8.78 -17.59 -5.93
N GLU A 53 -7.74 -16.80 -5.65
CA GLU A 53 -7.63 -15.40 -6.12
C GLU A 53 -7.63 -15.32 -7.65
N ARG A 54 -6.92 -16.24 -8.32
CA ARG A 54 -6.91 -16.33 -9.78
C ARG A 54 -8.28 -16.70 -10.36
N LEU A 55 -8.99 -17.64 -9.72
CA LEU A 55 -10.34 -18.02 -10.14
C LEU A 55 -11.31 -16.84 -9.96
N LEU A 56 -11.23 -16.13 -8.84
CA LEU A 56 -12.06 -14.95 -8.57
C LEU A 56 -11.82 -13.85 -9.62
N TYR A 57 -10.55 -13.51 -9.87
CA TYR A 57 -10.19 -12.52 -10.88
C TYR A 57 -10.74 -12.89 -12.27
N ARG A 58 -10.61 -14.16 -12.67
CA ARG A 58 -11.13 -14.64 -13.95
C ARG A 58 -12.66 -14.54 -14.01
N THR A 59 -13.35 -14.92 -12.95
CA THR A 59 -14.81 -14.81 -12.83
C THR A 59 -15.28 -13.36 -12.95
N GLU A 60 -14.58 -12.40 -12.32
CA GLU A 60 -14.89 -10.97 -12.42
C GLU A 60 -14.66 -10.43 -13.84
N GLU A 61 -13.58 -10.86 -14.51
CA GLU A 61 -13.29 -10.50 -15.90
C GLU A 61 -14.37 -11.03 -16.85
N ASP A 62 -14.75 -12.30 -16.68
CA ASP A 62 -15.82 -12.95 -17.46
C ASP A 62 -17.17 -12.28 -17.20
N LEU A 63 -17.48 -11.88 -15.95
CA LEU A 63 -18.69 -11.13 -15.60
C LEU A 63 -18.74 -9.76 -16.31
N LEU A 64 -17.62 -9.04 -16.39
CA LEU A 64 -17.54 -7.79 -17.15
C LEU A 64 -17.78 -8.00 -18.65
N ALA A 65 -17.29 -9.12 -19.21
CA ALA A 65 -17.51 -9.48 -20.61
C ALA A 65 -18.99 -9.83 -20.87
N VAL A 66 -19.60 -10.65 -20.01
CA VAL A 66 -21.01 -11.08 -20.13
C VAL A 66 -21.97 -9.89 -20.03
N ARG A 67 -21.69 -8.90 -19.18
CA ARG A 67 -22.51 -7.68 -19.05
C ARG A 67 -22.62 -6.88 -20.36
N ARG A 68 -21.72 -7.10 -21.33
CA ARG A 68 -21.73 -6.45 -22.65
C ARG A 68 -22.50 -7.24 -23.71
N LEU A 69 -22.90 -8.47 -23.41
CA LEU A 69 -23.67 -9.29 -24.35
C LEU A 69 -25.11 -8.75 -24.48
N SER A 70 -25.71 -8.98 -25.64
CA SER A 70 -27.09 -8.56 -25.96
C SER A 70 -27.96 -9.80 -26.26
N THR A 71 -27.87 -10.82 -25.41
CA THR A 71 -28.61 -12.08 -25.57
C THR A 71 -29.75 -12.22 -24.55
N PRO A 72 -30.81 -12.97 -24.87
CA PRO A 72 -31.94 -13.21 -23.96
C PRO A 72 -31.52 -13.87 -22.63
N GLU A 73 -30.52 -14.75 -22.65
CA GLU A 73 -30.03 -15.49 -21.49
C GLU A 73 -29.09 -14.68 -20.59
N ARG A 74 -28.74 -13.44 -20.99
CA ARG A 74 -27.73 -12.61 -20.31
C ARG A 74 -27.97 -12.48 -18.81
N GLU A 75 -29.21 -12.26 -18.39
CA GLU A 75 -29.53 -12.06 -16.97
C GLU A 75 -29.29 -13.32 -16.14
N GLN A 76 -29.61 -14.49 -16.70
CA GLN A 76 -29.31 -15.77 -16.06
C GLN A 76 -27.80 -16.01 -15.97
N VAL A 77 -27.07 -15.74 -17.06
CA VAL A 77 -25.61 -15.90 -17.08
C VAL A 77 -24.93 -14.95 -16.09
N ILE A 78 -25.39 -13.68 -15.99
CA ILE A 78 -24.90 -12.74 -14.97
C ILE A 78 -25.13 -13.29 -13.56
N SER A 79 -26.34 -13.80 -13.29
CA SER A 79 -26.66 -14.38 -11.98
C SER A 79 -25.76 -15.56 -11.63
N ASP A 80 -25.43 -16.42 -12.60
CA ASP A 80 -24.56 -17.58 -12.40
C ASP A 80 -23.11 -17.14 -12.08
N PHE A 81 -22.58 -16.14 -12.80
CA PHE A 81 -21.26 -15.58 -12.54
C PHE A 81 -21.20 -14.80 -11.21
N GLU A 82 -22.26 -14.10 -10.82
CA GLU A 82 -22.33 -13.43 -9.51
C GLU A 82 -22.37 -14.46 -8.37
N ALA A 83 -23.12 -15.56 -8.54
CA ALA A 83 -23.12 -16.66 -7.58
C ALA A 83 -21.76 -17.37 -7.49
N GLU A 84 -21.03 -17.49 -8.61
CA GLU A 84 -19.67 -18.02 -8.62
C GLU A 84 -18.69 -17.10 -7.88
N ARG A 85 -18.76 -15.78 -8.15
CA ARG A 85 -17.95 -14.77 -7.46
C ARG A 85 -18.17 -14.85 -5.96
N ASP A 86 -19.43 -14.79 -5.51
CA ASP A 86 -19.76 -14.80 -4.09
C ASP A 86 -19.29 -16.10 -3.40
N ARG A 87 -19.33 -17.23 -4.11
CA ARG A 87 -18.81 -18.50 -3.60
C ARG A 87 -17.29 -18.49 -3.43
N LEU A 88 -16.56 -17.97 -4.43
CA LEU A 88 -15.11 -17.86 -4.39
C LEU A 88 -14.66 -16.86 -3.31
N GLU A 89 -15.36 -15.73 -3.16
CA GLU A 89 -15.16 -14.79 -2.05
C GLU A 89 -15.40 -15.46 -0.70
N ALA A 90 -16.51 -16.17 -0.51
CA ALA A 90 -16.80 -16.89 0.72
C ALA A 90 -15.79 -18.02 1.01
N ALA A 91 -15.21 -18.64 -0.01
CA ALA A 91 -14.14 -19.63 0.13
C ALA A 91 -12.83 -18.96 0.58
N LEU A 92 -12.49 -17.81 0.00
CA LEU A 92 -11.33 -17.01 0.39
C LEU A 92 -11.50 -16.46 1.81
N ASP A 93 -12.69 -15.98 2.17
CA ASP A 93 -13.03 -15.51 3.50
C ASP A 93 -12.98 -16.60 4.56
N ARG A 94 -13.33 -17.85 4.22
CA ARG A 94 -13.13 -19.00 5.13
C ARG A 94 -11.65 -19.30 5.32
N LEU A 95 -10.89 -19.32 4.24
CA LEU A 95 -9.44 -19.55 4.26
C LEU A 95 -8.71 -18.43 5.04
N LEU A 96 -9.16 -17.18 4.92
CA LEU A 96 -8.67 -16.02 5.65
C LEU A 96 -9.33 -15.86 7.04
N GLY A 97 -10.47 -16.50 7.26
CA GLY A 97 -11.23 -16.47 8.51
C GLY A 97 -10.65 -17.42 9.55
N ASP A 98 -10.14 -18.57 9.10
CA ASP A 98 -9.33 -19.47 9.94
C ASP A 98 -8.03 -18.80 10.41
N THR A 99 -7.57 -17.77 9.69
CA THR A 99 -6.41 -16.95 10.06
C THR A 99 -6.75 -15.72 10.91
N LYS A 100 -8.05 -15.41 11.11
CA LYS A 100 -8.52 -14.38 12.06
C LYS A 100 -8.34 -14.79 13.53
N SER A 101 -7.86 -16.00 13.80
CA SER A 101 -7.28 -16.39 15.09
C SER A 101 -5.91 -15.72 15.31
N GLY A 102 -5.88 -14.39 15.32
CA GLY A 102 -4.87 -13.58 15.99
C GLY A 102 -3.58 -13.21 15.25
N GLN A 103 -3.17 -13.87 14.17
CA GLN A 103 -1.95 -13.50 13.43
C GLN A 103 -2.06 -13.91 11.95
N ASP A 104 -1.75 -13.00 11.02
CA ASP A 104 -1.67 -13.32 9.59
C ASP A 104 -0.55 -14.36 9.34
N PRO A 105 -0.86 -15.58 8.86
CA PRO A 105 0.14 -16.64 8.72
C PRO A 105 1.18 -16.36 7.65
N VAL A 106 0.89 -15.49 6.68
CA VAL A 106 1.90 -15.03 5.72
C VAL A 106 2.98 -14.19 6.42
N LEU A 107 2.65 -13.59 7.55
CA LEU A 107 3.56 -12.79 8.37
C LEU A 107 4.16 -13.58 9.55
N LEU A 108 3.80 -14.85 9.72
CA LEU A 108 4.42 -15.72 10.71
C LEU A 108 5.76 -16.23 10.18
N GLU A 109 6.83 -15.88 10.89
CA GLU A 109 8.17 -16.37 10.58
C GLU A 109 8.32 -17.83 11.00
N SER A 110 8.67 -18.70 10.06
CA SER A 110 9.07 -20.08 10.38
C SER A 110 10.40 -20.06 11.13
N ALA A 111 10.48 -20.73 12.27
CA ALA A 111 11.72 -20.87 13.01
C ALA A 111 12.74 -21.70 12.20
N GLY A 112 14.02 -21.33 12.27
CA GLY A 112 15.11 -22.10 11.66
C GLY A 112 15.52 -21.69 10.24
N GLU A 113 14.82 -20.74 9.60
CA GLU A 113 15.15 -20.26 8.24
C GLU A 113 15.66 -18.83 8.23
N VAL A 114 16.81 -18.61 7.58
CA VAL A 114 17.30 -17.25 7.31
C VAL A 114 16.54 -16.68 6.12
N ARG A 115 15.80 -15.59 6.34
CA ARG A 115 15.05 -14.87 5.31
C ARG A 115 15.51 -13.41 5.19
N LEU A 116 15.24 -12.81 4.04
CA LEU A 116 15.49 -11.40 3.79
C LEU A 116 14.45 -10.56 4.55
N GLN A 117 14.93 -9.76 5.48
CA GLN A 117 14.14 -8.85 6.31
C GLN A 117 14.40 -7.41 5.91
N ALA A 118 13.46 -6.53 6.24
CA ALA A 118 13.61 -5.10 6.05
C ALA A 118 13.12 -4.32 7.27
N SER A 119 13.84 -3.24 7.54
CA SER A 119 13.55 -2.26 8.58
C SER A 119 13.40 -0.87 7.98
N TRP A 120 12.64 -0.02 8.64
CA TRP A 120 12.47 1.36 8.24
C TRP A 120 13.39 2.29 9.04
N ALA A 121 14.07 3.21 8.35
CA ALA A 121 14.81 4.29 9.00
C ALA A 121 14.81 5.55 8.13
N ALA A 122 14.12 6.60 8.61
CA ALA A 122 14.18 7.95 8.05
C ALA A 122 14.04 8.05 6.50
N GLY A 123 13.03 7.41 5.91
CA GLY A 123 12.81 7.46 4.45
C GLY A 123 13.61 6.43 3.65
N ARG A 124 14.39 5.58 4.33
CA ARG A 124 15.19 4.52 3.70
C ARG A 124 14.70 3.15 4.13
N LEU A 125 14.77 2.24 3.18
CA LEU A 125 14.61 0.82 3.37
C LEU A 125 15.96 0.23 3.76
N VAL A 126 16.04 -0.41 4.92
CA VAL A 126 17.27 -1.08 5.39
C VAL A 126 17.05 -2.57 5.40
N VAL A 127 17.76 -3.29 4.54
CA VAL A 127 17.64 -4.74 4.38
C VAL A 127 18.75 -5.47 5.10
N TRP A 128 18.41 -6.64 5.62
CA TRP A 128 19.31 -7.54 6.34
C TRP A 128 18.72 -8.95 6.27
N ALA A 129 19.47 -9.98 6.69
CA ALA A 129 18.98 -11.35 6.62
C ALA A 129 19.23 -12.12 7.92
N ALA A 130 18.16 -12.61 8.53
CA ALA A 130 18.19 -13.52 9.67
C ALA A 130 16.83 -14.23 9.82
N GLY A 131 16.76 -15.18 10.75
CA GLY A 131 15.54 -15.89 11.13
C GLY A 131 15.46 -16.13 12.63
N PRO A 132 14.28 -16.48 13.16
CA PRO A 132 14.12 -16.87 14.56
C PRO A 132 15.00 -18.08 14.88
N GLY A 133 15.86 -17.95 15.89
CA GLY A 133 16.73 -19.02 16.37
C GLY A 133 17.94 -19.36 15.48
N THR A 134 18.20 -18.59 14.42
CA THR A 134 19.34 -18.81 13.51
C THR A 134 20.41 -17.74 13.68
N ALA A 135 21.63 -18.05 13.25
CA ALA A 135 22.64 -17.02 13.02
C ALA A 135 22.21 -16.12 11.83
N PRO A 136 22.51 -14.81 11.87
CA PRO A 136 22.28 -13.94 10.72
C PRO A 136 23.18 -14.33 9.53
N ALA A 137 22.71 -14.01 8.33
CA ALA A 137 23.52 -14.12 7.11
C ALA A 137 24.77 -13.23 7.20
N ASN A 138 25.86 -13.65 6.55
CA ASN A 138 27.00 -12.77 6.35
C ASN A 138 26.75 -11.77 5.20
N ALA A 139 27.69 -10.84 4.94
CA ALA A 139 27.51 -9.81 3.92
C ALA A 139 27.41 -10.35 2.48
N ALA A 140 28.15 -11.41 2.15
CA ALA A 140 28.10 -12.05 0.83
C ALA A 140 26.77 -12.79 0.64
N ASP A 141 26.31 -13.51 1.66
CA ASP A 141 25.01 -14.19 1.65
C ASP A 141 23.85 -13.19 1.53
N LEU A 142 23.94 -12.03 2.19
CA LEU A 142 22.95 -10.95 2.06
C LEU A 142 22.90 -10.41 0.62
N ALA A 143 24.06 -10.16 0.01
CA ALA A 143 24.13 -9.68 -1.37
C ALA A 143 23.52 -10.70 -2.35
N ALA A 144 23.87 -11.98 -2.22
CA ALA A 144 23.30 -13.06 -3.03
C ALA A 144 21.78 -13.17 -2.87
N ARG A 145 21.26 -12.97 -1.65
CA ARG A 145 19.82 -12.98 -1.39
C ARG A 145 19.08 -11.80 -2.02
N LEU A 146 19.68 -10.62 -2.03
CA LEU A 146 19.10 -9.45 -2.70
C LEU A 146 19.05 -9.63 -4.21
N GLU A 147 20.10 -10.21 -4.79
CA GLU A 147 20.14 -10.57 -6.21
C GLU A 147 19.05 -11.60 -6.56
N ASN A 148 18.94 -12.67 -5.76
CA ASN A 148 17.89 -13.68 -5.92
C ASN A 148 16.47 -13.15 -5.69
N ALA A 149 16.31 -12.10 -4.87
CA ALA A 149 15.03 -11.44 -4.63
C ALA A 149 14.63 -10.47 -5.75
N GLY A 150 15.46 -10.32 -6.80
CA GLY A 150 15.16 -9.51 -7.98
C GLY A 150 15.20 -8.00 -7.72
N VAL A 151 15.90 -7.55 -6.67
CA VAL A 151 16.01 -6.11 -6.39
C VAL A 151 16.99 -5.45 -7.36
N LEU A 152 16.78 -4.16 -7.67
CA LEU A 152 17.72 -3.37 -8.47
C LEU A 152 19.15 -3.49 -7.90
N ALA A 153 20.11 -3.79 -8.78
CA ALA A 153 21.50 -4.04 -8.40
C ALA A 153 22.24 -2.76 -7.95
N THR A 154 21.68 -1.57 -8.18
CA THR A 154 22.32 -0.27 -7.94
C THR A 154 21.60 0.54 -6.87
N GLY A 155 22.32 1.49 -6.25
CA GLY A 155 21.76 2.41 -5.24
C GLY A 155 21.91 1.97 -3.78
N TRP A 156 22.27 0.70 -3.54
CA TRP A 156 22.54 0.20 -2.20
C TRP A 156 23.77 0.86 -1.57
N THR A 157 23.61 1.26 -0.32
CA THR A 157 24.69 1.84 0.50
C THR A 157 24.90 1.01 1.75
N SER A 158 26.15 0.96 2.22
CA SER A 158 26.47 0.28 3.47
C SER A 158 25.73 0.92 4.64
N HIS A 159 25.13 0.10 5.49
CA HIS A 159 24.43 0.53 6.70
C HIS A 159 25.08 -0.12 7.94
N PRO A 160 25.13 0.59 9.09
CA PRO A 160 25.52 -0.04 10.35
C PRO A 160 24.74 -1.34 10.61
N PRO A 161 25.40 -2.41 11.07
CA PRO A 161 24.73 -3.69 11.31
C PRO A 161 23.51 -3.59 12.24
N VAL A 162 22.44 -4.29 11.89
CA VAL A 162 21.20 -4.36 12.69
C VAL A 162 21.44 -5.25 13.91
N LYS A 163 21.13 -4.74 15.10
CA LYS A 163 21.24 -5.52 16.35
C LYS A 163 20.02 -6.41 16.50
N LEU A 164 20.27 -7.73 16.59
CA LEU A 164 19.22 -8.72 16.76
C LEU A 164 18.91 -8.95 18.24
N PRO A 165 17.70 -9.43 18.60
CA PRO A 165 17.35 -9.78 19.98
C PRO A 165 18.27 -10.81 20.62
N SER A 166 18.89 -11.68 19.81
CA SER A 166 19.89 -12.67 20.24
C SER A 166 21.24 -12.06 20.66
N GLY A 167 21.44 -10.75 20.47
CA GLY A 167 22.69 -10.05 20.74
C GLY A 167 23.69 -10.06 19.58
N THR A 168 23.46 -10.88 18.54
CA THR A 168 24.25 -10.86 17.31
C THR A 168 23.90 -9.65 16.44
N ALA A 169 24.79 -9.31 15.50
CA ALA A 169 24.57 -8.21 14.57
C ALA A 169 24.49 -8.75 13.14
N ALA A 170 23.44 -8.38 12.41
CA ALA A 170 23.28 -8.72 11.00
C ALA A 170 23.88 -7.60 10.12
N PRO A 171 24.74 -7.91 9.15
CA PRO A 171 25.11 -6.98 8.09
C PRO A 171 23.85 -6.40 7.43
N ALA A 172 23.92 -5.13 7.03
CA ALA A 172 22.78 -4.42 6.48
C ALA A 172 23.16 -3.48 5.34
N LEU A 173 22.23 -3.32 4.40
CA LEU A 173 22.32 -2.38 3.29
C LEU A 173 21.11 -1.46 3.31
N ALA A 174 21.27 -0.22 2.85
CA ALA A 174 20.19 0.75 2.79
C ALA A 174 19.98 1.29 1.38
N LEU A 175 18.71 1.47 1.01
CA LEU A 175 18.27 2.04 -0.26
C LEU A 175 17.21 3.12 0.01
N PRO A 176 17.21 4.27 -0.71
CA PRO A 176 16.10 5.20 -0.66
C PRO A 176 14.80 4.50 -1.04
N ILE A 177 13.71 4.78 -0.32
CA ILE A 177 12.45 4.05 -0.56
C ILE A 177 11.93 4.21 -1.99
N GLY A 178 12.18 5.36 -2.63
CA GLY A 178 11.80 5.63 -4.02
C GLY A 178 12.38 4.63 -5.02
N ASP A 179 13.61 4.18 -4.80
CA ASP A 179 14.29 3.21 -5.67
C ASP A 179 13.82 1.77 -5.40
N ALA A 180 13.16 1.53 -4.26
CA ALA A 180 12.65 0.21 -3.88
C ALA A 180 11.19 -0.05 -4.29
N ILE A 181 10.45 0.97 -4.75
CA ILE A 181 8.98 0.89 -4.91
C ILE A 181 8.57 -0.19 -5.91
N GLY A 182 9.24 -0.28 -7.07
CA GLY A 182 8.91 -1.28 -8.08
C GLY A 182 9.06 -2.71 -7.56
N TRP A 183 10.11 -2.96 -6.79
CA TRP A 183 10.34 -4.25 -6.14
C TRP A 183 9.32 -4.52 -5.02
N LEU A 184 9.09 -3.56 -4.13
CA LEU A 184 8.12 -3.72 -3.03
C LEU A 184 6.70 -3.93 -3.55
N ALA A 185 6.28 -3.22 -4.60
CA ALA A 185 4.98 -3.40 -5.22
C ALA A 185 4.85 -4.81 -5.85
N ASN A 186 5.93 -5.33 -6.44
CA ASN A 186 5.96 -6.71 -6.95
C ASN A 186 5.79 -7.74 -5.82
N VAL A 187 6.54 -7.60 -4.72
CA VAL A 187 6.39 -8.46 -3.52
C VAL A 187 4.98 -8.37 -2.94
N GLY A 188 4.46 -7.16 -2.76
CA GLY A 188 3.11 -6.95 -2.22
C GLY A 188 1.99 -7.46 -3.13
N GLY A 189 2.26 -7.60 -4.43
CA GLY A 189 1.34 -8.17 -5.42
C GLY A 189 1.25 -9.70 -5.38
N GLY A 190 1.89 -10.38 -4.42
CA GLY A 190 1.78 -11.83 -4.23
C GLY A 190 2.82 -12.64 -5.00
N HIS A 191 3.98 -12.07 -5.32
CA HIS A 191 5.11 -12.87 -5.79
C HIS A 191 5.73 -13.64 -4.61
N ASP A 192 5.33 -14.90 -4.48
CA ASP A 192 5.84 -15.79 -3.44
C ASP A 192 7.32 -16.11 -3.67
N ASN A 193 8.14 -15.75 -2.68
CA ASN A 193 9.53 -16.15 -2.59
C ASN A 193 9.79 -16.49 -1.12
N ASP A 194 9.97 -17.76 -0.81
CA ASP A 194 10.21 -18.25 0.56
C ASP A 194 11.47 -17.66 1.20
N ALA A 195 12.37 -17.06 0.40
CA ALA A 195 13.52 -16.32 0.88
C ALA A 195 13.17 -14.93 1.44
N ILE A 196 11.95 -14.43 1.22
CA ILE A 196 11.47 -13.12 1.69
C ILE A 196 10.78 -13.29 3.05
N GLY A 197 11.17 -12.43 4.00
CA GLY A 197 10.59 -12.39 5.34
C GLY A 197 9.33 -11.54 5.42
N SER A 198 8.58 -11.75 6.50
CA SER A 198 7.32 -11.07 6.82
C SER A 198 7.42 -9.55 6.72
N SER A 199 8.54 -8.95 7.16
CA SER A 199 8.71 -7.50 7.16
C SER A 199 8.79 -6.88 5.76
N VAL A 200 9.43 -7.58 4.81
CA VAL A 200 9.49 -7.15 3.40
C VAL A 200 8.11 -7.32 2.77
N THR A 201 7.42 -8.43 3.05
CA THR A 201 6.04 -8.66 2.59
C THR A 201 5.09 -7.58 3.08
N TRP A 202 5.18 -7.22 4.36
CA TRP A 202 4.39 -6.14 4.95
C TRP A 202 4.67 -4.79 4.29
N LEU A 203 5.95 -4.44 4.09
CA LEU A 203 6.33 -3.22 3.36
C LEU A 203 5.83 -3.22 1.91
N GLY A 204 5.82 -4.39 1.27
CA GLY A 204 5.24 -4.58 -0.05
C GLY A 204 3.74 -4.31 -0.09
N ARG A 205 2.98 -4.77 0.91
CA ARG A 205 1.54 -4.46 1.04
C ARG A 205 1.29 -2.97 1.21
N VAL A 206 2.11 -2.27 2.01
CA VAL A 206 2.03 -0.81 2.13
C VAL A 206 2.36 -0.13 0.80
N ALA A 207 3.30 -0.65 0.01
CA ALA A 207 3.61 -0.13 -1.32
C ALA A 207 2.45 -0.31 -2.31
N VAL A 208 1.80 -1.48 -2.33
CA VAL A 208 0.59 -1.72 -3.14
C VAL A 208 -0.54 -0.77 -2.74
N TRP A 209 -0.74 -0.57 -1.43
CA TRP A 209 -1.74 0.38 -0.94
C TRP A 209 -1.43 1.82 -1.39
N ALA A 210 -0.16 2.26 -1.28
CA ALA A 210 0.28 3.56 -1.76
C ALA A 210 -0.02 3.75 -3.26
N VAL A 211 0.26 2.74 -4.09
CA VAL A 211 -0.01 2.77 -5.53
C VAL A 211 -1.50 2.91 -5.81
N ARG A 212 -2.37 2.18 -5.08
CA ARG A 212 -3.82 2.30 -5.20
C ARG A 212 -4.31 3.72 -4.87
N LEU A 213 -3.82 4.30 -3.77
CA LEU A 213 -4.16 5.68 -3.38
C LEU A 213 -3.71 6.69 -4.45
N VAL A 214 -2.49 6.57 -4.97
CA VAL A 214 -1.98 7.45 -6.04
C VAL A 214 -2.82 7.30 -7.31
N ALA A 215 -3.12 6.06 -7.73
CA ALA A 215 -3.93 5.79 -8.92
C ALA A 215 -5.36 6.33 -8.79
N ALA A 216 -5.93 6.31 -7.59
CA ALA A 216 -7.23 6.89 -7.27
C ALA A 216 -7.21 8.43 -7.12
N GLY A 217 -6.04 9.08 -7.23
CA GLY A 217 -5.88 10.51 -6.99
C GLY A 217 -6.05 10.91 -5.51
N GLN A 218 -5.98 9.95 -4.59
CA GLN A 218 -6.12 10.14 -3.14
C GLN A 218 -4.80 10.62 -2.51
N VAL A 219 -4.29 11.71 -3.05
CA VAL A 219 -3.04 12.35 -2.63
C VAL A 219 -3.23 13.84 -2.49
N VAL A 220 -2.49 14.46 -1.58
CA VAL A 220 -2.58 15.89 -1.31
C VAL A 220 -1.21 16.51 -1.11
N PRO A 221 -0.92 17.70 -1.67
CA PRO A 221 0.32 18.38 -1.44
C PRO A 221 0.31 19.05 -0.06
N THR A 222 1.44 18.98 0.63
CA THR A 222 1.71 19.70 1.87
C THR A 222 2.99 20.51 1.72
N ILE A 223 3.20 21.49 2.61
CA ILE A 223 4.43 22.28 2.63
C ILE A 223 5.22 21.89 3.86
N ARG A 224 6.51 21.59 3.68
CA ARG A 224 7.42 21.24 4.77
C ARG A 224 8.63 22.16 4.77
N ASN A 225 9.09 22.52 5.96
CA ASN A 225 10.41 23.12 6.12
C ASN A 225 11.47 22.06 5.87
N ARG A 226 12.40 22.34 4.97
CA ARG A 226 13.59 21.52 4.79
C ARG A 226 14.57 21.84 5.93
N ARG A 227 14.95 20.82 6.70
CA ARG A 227 15.98 21.00 7.73
C ARG A 227 17.31 21.22 7.01
N ARG A 228 17.88 22.41 7.12
CA ARG A 228 19.24 22.70 6.65
C ARG A 228 20.25 21.85 7.41
N GLY A 229 21.24 21.32 6.69
CA GLY A 229 22.36 20.61 7.31
C GLY A 229 23.22 21.55 8.14
N ARG A 230 23.97 21.01 9.11
CA ARG A 230 24.84 21.78 10.03
C ARG A 230 25.91 22.64 9.34
N GLN A 231 26.14 22.44 8.04
CA GLN A 231 27.14 23.12 7.20
C GLN A 231 26.56 24.19 6.27
N GLN A 232 25.23 24.40 6.22
CA GLN A 232 24.62 25.44 5.40
C GLN A 232 24.24 26.64 6.27
N GLU A 233 25.12 27.66 6.30
CA GLU A 233 24.76 29.00 6.78
C GLU A 233 23.67 29.56 5.87
N GLY A 234 22.47 29.74 6.42
CA GLY A 234 21.36 30.35 5.71
C GLY A 234 21.38 31.86 5.79
N VAL A 235 20.74 32.52 4.83
CA VAL A 235 20.44 33.95 4.95
C VAL A 235 19.53 34.16 6.15
N GLU A 236 19.94 35.06 7.05
CA GLU A 236 19.18 35.40 8.26
C GLU A 236 17.75 35.81 7.89
N GLY A 237 16.76 35.25 8.58
CA GLY A 237 15.34 35.52 8.30
C GLY A 237 14.72 34.76 7.11
N ARG A 238 15.45 33.88 6.42
CA ARG A 238 14.90 33.01 5.36
C ARG A 238 14.81 31.54 5.79
N THR A 239 13.79 30.84 5.30
CA THR A 239 13.61 29.40 5.48
C THR A 239 13.50 28.71 4.12
N GLU A 240 13.94 27.45 4.06
CA GLU A 240 13.82 26.62 2.86
C GLU A 240 12.57 25.75 2.97
N LEU A 241 11.68 25.87 1.98
CA LEU A 241 10.46 25.09 1.87
C LEU A 241 10.56 24.07 0.75
N SER A 242 9.77 23.01 0.85
CA SER A 242 9.52 22.08 -0.25
C SER A 242 8.08 21.57 -0.20
N VAL A 243 7.54 21.23 -1.37
CA VAL A 243 6.30 20.46 -1.47
C VAL A 243 6.56 19.02 -1.04
N ARG A 244 5.65 18.44 -0.27
CA ARG A 244 5.65 17.02 0.09
C ARG A 244 4.27 16.44 -0.12
N TRP A 245 4.16 15.37 -0.88
CA TRP A 245 2.89 14.67 -1.08
C TRP A 245 2.62 13.70 0.05
N GLY A 246 1.36 13.60 0.44
CA GLY A 246 0.89 12.65 1.44
C GLY A 246 -0.42 12.01 1.01
N PRO A 247 -0.84 10.96 1.72
CA PRO A 247 -2.13 10.32 1.49
C PRO A 247 -3.28 11.27 1.84
N ALA A 248 -4.39 11.14 1.12
CA ALA A 248 -5.66 11.78 1.40
C ALA A 248 -6.77 10.73 1.49
N LEU A 249 -7.85 11.01 2.25
CA LEU A 249 -9.04 10.18 2.38
C LEU A 249 -8.72 8.74 2.85
N LEU A 250 -7.80 8.61 3.81
CA LEU A 250 -7.42 7.31 4.35
C LEU A 250 -8.55 6.69 5.18
N GLY A 251 -8.93 5.45 4.86
CA GLY A 251 -9.77 4.63 5.73
C GLY A 251 -9.02 4.27 7.01
N SER A 252 -9.69 4.38 8.17
CA SER A 252 -9.10 3.98 9.44
C SER A 252 -8.98 2.47 9.59
N THR A 253 -9.88 1.70 8.98
CA THR A 253 -9.85 0.22 9.07
C THR A 253 -8.57 -0.36 8.44
N GLU A 254 -8.29 -0.07 7.16
CA GLU A 254 -7.10 -0.59 6.45
C GLU A 254 -5.79 -0.15 7.12
N LEU A 255 -5.73 1.10 7.62
CA LEU A 255 -4.59 1.58 8.40
C LEU A 255 -4.39 0.77 9.69
N ASN A 256 -5.48 0.48 10.41
CA ASN A 256 -5.43 -0.26 11.66
C ASN A 256 -5.01 -1.72 11.43
N ASP A 257 -5.53 -2.36 10.39
CA ASP A 257 -5.21 -3.73 10.03
C ASP A 257 -3.73 -3.87 9.65
N LEU A 258 -3.22 -2.99 8.79
CA LEU A 258 -1.80 -2.97 8.45
C LEU A 258 -0.92 -2.66 9.67
N ALA A 259 -1.31 -1.71 10.52
CA ALA A 259 -0.55 -1.42 11.73
C ALA A 259 -0.54 -2.59 12.73
N ALA A 260 -1.67 -3.28 12.90
CA ALA A 260 -1.77 -4.45 13.79
C ALA A 260 -0.96 -5.63 13.26
N ALA A 261 -0.88 -5.80 11.95
CA ALA A 261 -0.12 -6.84 11.28
C ALA A 261 1.39 -6.54 11.19
N MET A 262 1.86 -5.39 11.67
CA MET A 262 3.26 -4.96 11.50
C MET A 262 4.26 -5.93 12.14
N PRO A 263 5.16 -6.56 11.36
CA PRO A 263 6.17 -7.46 11.90
C PRO A 263 7.25 -6.70 12.69
N GLY A 264 7.71 -7.29 13.79
CA GLY A 264 8.78 -6.74 14.63
C GLY A 264 10.03 -6.27 13.87
N PRO A 265 10.54 -6.99 12.85
CA PRO A 265 11.72 -6.58 12.09
C PRO A 265 11.60 -5.19 11.42
N VAL A 266 10.38 -4.73 11.09
CA VAL A 266 10.15 -3.39 10.52
C VAL A 266 10.67 -2.29 11.46
N THR A 267 10.51 -2.49 12.77
CA THR A 267 10.88 -1.54 13.84
C THR A 267 12.26 -1.80 14.45
N ALA A 268 13.06 -2.70 13.88
CA ALA A 268 14.31 -3.14 14.50
C ALA A 268 15.36 -2.01 14.68
N LEU A 269 15.29 -0.96 13.87
CA LEU A 269 16.20 0.18 13.93
C LEU A 269 15.70 1.30 14.86
N GLU A 270 14.40 1.55 14.85
CA GLU A 270 13.76 2.62 15.61
C GLU A 270 12.45 2.12 16.20
N ARG A 271 12.38 2.04 17.54
CA ARG A 271 11.12 1.71 18.24
C ARG A 271 10.15 2.86 18.08
N THR A 272 9.12 2.63 17.28
CA THR A 272 8.04 3.59 17.00
C THR A 272 6.72 2.84 17.07
N ASP A 273 5.66 3.53 17.48
CA ASP A 273 4.31 2.98 17.43
C ASP A 273 3.95 2.59 15.99
N ALA A 274 3.23 1.47 15.84
CA ALA A 274 2.96 0.89 14.52
C ALA A 274 2.16 1.84 13.61
N LYS A 275 1.09 2.48 14.11
CA LYS A 275 0.26 3.38 13.29
C LYS A 275 1.04 4.59 12.71
N PRO A 276 1.76 5.39 13.53
CA PRO A 276 2.61 6.46 13.01
C PRO A 276 3.67 5.98 12.01
N LEU A 277 4.24 4.79 12.25
CA LEU A 277 5.24 4.22 11.35
C LEU A 277 4.62 3.80 10.02
N THR A 278 3.45 3.16 10.02
CA THR A 278 2.69 2.84 8.79
C THR A 278 2.42 4.09 7.97
N LEU A 279 1.94 5.16 8.61
CA LEU A 279 1.71 6.46 7.94
C LEU A 279 3.00 7.07 7.40
N SER A 280 4.11 6.94 8.13
CA SER A 280 5.43 7.45 7.72
C SER A 280 5.97 6.73 6.48
N VAL A 281 5.86 5.41 6.45
CA VAL A 281 6.22 4.57 5.30
C VAL A 281 5.31 4.91 4.12
N LEU A 282 3.99 4.85 4.32
CA LEU A 282 2.98 5.14 3.30
C LEU A 282 3.18 6.52 2.66
N GLY A 283 3.30 7.56 3.49
CA GLY A 283 3.52 8.93 3.02
C GLY A 283 4.87 9.12 2.32
N SER A 284 5.89 8.34 2.66
CA SER A 284 7.18 8.41 1.97
C SER A 284 7.14 7.73 0.60
N ILE A 285 6.42 6.60 0.47
CA ILE A 285 6.20 5.94 -0.82
C ILE A 285 5.35 6.82 -1.73
N ILE A 286 4.22 7.34 -1.24
CA ILE A 286 3.37 8.29 -1.99
C ILE A 286 4.18 9.50 -2.45
N ASN A 287 4.95 10.10 -1.54
CA ASN A 287 5.79 11.24 -1.89
C ASN A 287 6.75 10.90 -3.03
N ALA A 288 7.44 9.77 -2.96
CA ALA A 288 8.39 9.37 -4.00
C ALA A 288 7.70 9.17 -5.35
N ILE A 289 6.53 8.50 -5.40
CA ILE A 289 5.78 8.27 -6.65
C ILE A 289 5.35 9.60 -7.27
N VAL A 290 4.70 10.47 -6.47
CA VAL A 290 4.10 11.70 -7.00
C VAL A 290 5.17 12.74 -7.34
N SER A 291 6.24 12.86 -6.53
CA SER A 291 7.37 13.74 -6.83
C SER A 291 8.09 13.32 -8.11
N ASP A 292 8.33 12.02 -8.32
CA ASP A 292 8.93 11.51 -9.56
C ASP A 292 8.03 11.84 -10.77
N ALA A 293 6.73 11.59 -10.67
CA ALA A 293 5.78 11.96 -11.71
C ALA A 293 5.76 13.47 -11.99
N ALA A 294 5.75 14.30 -10.95
CA ALA A 294 5.77 15.76 -11.07
C ALA A 294 7.07 16.27 -11.71
N SER A 295 8.22 15.63 -11.44
CA SER A 295 9.52 16.00 -12.04
C SER A 295 9.57 15.83 -13.56
N LYS A 296 8.66 15.01 -14.12
CA LYS A 296 8.53 14.76 -15.56
C LYS A 296 7.66 15.81 -16.27
N LEU A 297 7.01 16.70 -15.52
CA LEU A 297 6.21 17.79 -16.08
C LEU A 297 7.10 18.94 -16.53
N THR A 298 6.79 19.52 -17.68
CA THR A 298 7.42 20.77 -18.14
C THR A 298 6.62 21.95 -17.59
N LEU A 299 7.24 22.70 -16.67
CA LEU A 299 6.63 23.87 -16.03
C LEU A 299 7.39 25.14 -16.42
N PRO A 300 6.75 26.32 -16.34
CA PRO A 300 7.44 27.60 -16.48
C PRO A 300 8.59 27.73 -15.48
N ALA A 301 9.56 28.59 -15.80
CA ALA A 301 10.66 28.88 -14.89
C ALA A 301 10.13 29.38 -13.54
N PRO A 302 10.60 28.83 -12.41
CA PRO A 302 10.17 29.24 -11.08
C PRO A 302 10.61 30.69 -10.81
N PRO A 303 9.86 31.44 -9.97
CA PRO A 303 10.29 32.77 -9.54
C PRO A 303 11.68 32.71 -8.89
N PRO A 304 12.61 33.60 -9.25
CA PRO A 304 13.98 33.55 -8.75
C PRO A 304 14.08 33.83 -7.24
N GLU A 305 13.28 34.77 -6.74
CA GLU A 305 13.24 35.14 -5.32
C GLU A 305 11.79 35.33 -4.85
N PRO A 306 11.12 34.26 -4.42
CA PRO A 306 9.75 34.35 -3.95
C PRO A 306 9.70 35.05 -2.59
N ASN A 307 9.18 36.29 -2.58
CA ASN A 307 9.16 37.18 -1.41
C ASN A 307 7.73 37.64 -1.02
N ASP A 308 6.74 37.39 -1.88
CA ASP A 308 5.33 37.70 -1.63
C ASP A 308 4.45 36.44 -1.80
N SER A 309 3.17 36.54 -1.46
CA SER A 309 2.28 35.36 -1.50
C SER A 309 2.07 34.78 -2.91
N VAL A 310 2.13 35.61 -3.95
CA VAL A 310 1.88 35.18 -5.33
C VAL A 310 3.09 34.43 -5.87
N SER A 311 4.28 35.01 -5.76
CA SER A 311 5.54 34.38 -6.12
C SER A 311 5.81 33.10 -5.30
N ILE A 312 5.40 33.05 -4.03
CA ILE A 312 5.49 31.81 -3.25
C ILE A 312 4.49 30.75 -3.74
N ALA A 313 3.27 31.14 -4.12
CA ALA A 313 2.31 30.20 -4.70
C ALA A 313 2.81 29.65 -6.05
N GLU A 314 3.37 30.51 -6.92
CA GLU A 314 4.03 30.09 -8.16
C GLU A 314 5.22 29.17 -7.91
N ALA A 315 6.03 29.46 -6.89
CA ALA A 315 7.12 28.58 -6.47
C ALA A 315 6.59 27.20 -6.02
N VAL A 316 5.50 27.14 -5.24
CA VAL A 316 4.85 25.87 -4.86
C VAL A 316 4.39 25.07 -6.10
N LEU A 317 3.74 25.74 -7.06
CA LEU A 317 3.23 25.08 -8.27
C LEU A 317 4.36 24.57 -9.18
N THR A 318 5.42 25.36 -9.35
CA THR A 318 6.59 25.01 -10.17
C THR A 318 7.53 24.01 -9.49
N ARG A 319 7.36 23.74 -8.19
CA ARG A 319 8.19 22.86 -7.35
C ARG A 319 7.40 21.70 -6.74
N MET A 320 6.35 21.25 -7.44
CA MET A 320 5.55 20.08 -7.06
C MET A 320 6.36 18.78 -7.00
N ASP A 321 7.52 18.73 -7.65
CA ASP A 321 8.51 17.65 -7.55
C ASP A 321 9.18 17.57 -6.16
N GLY A 322 9.00 18.60 -5.32
CA GLY A 322 9.59 18.68 -3.99
C GLY A 322 10.99 19.30 -3.98
N SER A 323 11.43 19.91 -5.09
CA SER A 323 12.66 20.70 -5.09
C SER A 323 12.53 21.92 -4.15
N GLY A 324 13.62 22.25 -3.47
CA GLY A 324 13.64 23.29 -2.43
C GLY A 324 13.56 24.71 -3.00
N PHE A 325 12.97 25.63 -2.24
CA PHE A 325 12.98 27.05 -2.55
C PHE A 325 13.01 27.88 -1.26
N GLU A 326 13.74 29.00 -1.28
CA GLU A 326 13.89 29.86 -0.11
C GLU A 326 12.85 30.97 -0.08
N VAL A 327 12.26 31.22 1.09
CA VAL A 327 11.28 32.28 1.32
C VAL A 327 11.56 33.04 2.63
N PRO A 328 11.06 34.28 2.79
CA PRO A 328 11.03 34.94 4.08
C PRO A 328 10.31 34.09 5.13
N ALA A 329 10.95 33.84 6.28
CA ALA A 329 10.51 32.84 7.26
C ALA A 329 9.07 33.06 7.75
N ARG A 330 8.68 34.32 7.99
CA ARG A 330 7.32 34.66 8.44
C ARG A 330 6.26 34.34 7.39
N VAL A 331 6.49 34.73 6.14
CA VAL A 331 5.54 34.50 5.05
C VAL A 331 5.44 33.01 4.72
N GLY A 332 6.58 32.29 4.75
CA GLY A 332 6.63 30.85 4.59
C GLY A 332 5.83 30.09 5.66
N ALA A 333 5.99 30.48 6.93
CA ALA A 333 5.24 29.88 8.03
C ALA A 333 3.72 30.12 7.90
N ASP A 334 3.31 31.32 7.50
CA ASP A 334 1.89 31.66 7.30
C ASP A 334 1.26 30.81 6.18
N ILE A 335 1.97 30.62 5.06
CA ILE A 335 1.50 29.80 3.94
C ILE A 335 1.46 28.32 4.32
N ALA A 336 2.50 27.80 4.97
CA ALA A 336 2.51 26.42 5.45
C ALA A 336 1.32 26.13 6.39
N LYS A 337 1.02 27.05 7.32
CA LYS A 337 -0.13 26.93 8.23
C LYS A 337 -1.48 27.04 7.52
N ARG A 338 -1.58 27.79 6.42
CA ARG A 338 -2.80 27.84 5.59
C ARG A 338 -2.98 26.53 4.82
N MET A 339 -1.91 26.01 4.23
CA MET A 339 -1.91 24.72 3.54
C MET A 339 -2.32 23.59 4.50
N GLU A 340 -1.72 23.51 5.69
CA GLU A 340 -2.06 22.50 6.70
C GLU A 340 -3.54 22.56 7.11
N ARG A 341 -4.09 23.77 7.29
CA ARG A 341 -5.53 23.95 7.59
C ARG A 341 -6.43 23.53 6.44
N TRP A 342 -5.99 23.70 5.19
CA TRP A 342 -6.75 23.28 4.01
C TRP A 342 -6.72 21.75 3.84
N THR A 343 -5.59 21.11 4.15
CA THR A 343 -5.42 19.65 3.98
C THR A 343 -5.87 18.82 5.18
N SER A 344 -6.08 19.42 6.36
CA SER A 344 -6.38 18.67 7.60
C SER A 344 -7.64 17.81 7.50
N ALA A 345 -8.65 18.29 6.77
CA ALA A 345 -9.93 17.59 6.58
C ALA A 345 -9.80 16.28 5.78
N VAL A 346 -8.77 16.15 4.94
CA VAL A 346 -8.56 14.97 4.08
C VAL A 346 -7.37 14.12 4.48
N THR A 347 -6.50 14.61 5.37
CA THR A 347 -5.30 13.88 5.83
C THR A 347 -5.53 13.12 7.14
N THR A 348 -6.62 13.41 7.85
CA THR A 348 -7.01 12.69 9.06
C THR A 348 -7.70 11.37 8.65
N PRO A 349 -7.19 10.19 9.06
CA PRO A 349 -7.83 8.93 8.74
C PRO A 349 -9.25 8.87 9.30
N THR A 350 -10.21 8.50 8.47
CA THR A 350 -11.62 8.43 8.84
C THR A 350 -12.34 7.37 8.02
N ASP A 351 -13.20 6.60 8.66
CA ASP A 351 -14.16 5.72 7.97
C ASP A 351 -15.47 6.46 7.64
N ALA A 352 -15.53 7.79 7.82
CA ALA A 352 -16.69 8.60 7.50
C ALA A 352 -16.95 8.59 5.98
N ARG A 353 -17.90 7.75 5.57
CA ARG A 353 -18.32 7.61 4.20
C ARG A 353 -19.59 8.41 3.96
N LEU A 354 -19.53 9.41 3.09
CA LEU A 354 -20.75 10.00 2.55
C LEU A 354 -21.28 9.12 1.42
N VAL A 355 -22.55 8.78 1.48
CA VAL A 355 -23.26 8.08 0.40
C VAL A 355 -24.15 9.09 -0.29
N ILE A 356 -23.90 9.28 -1.59
CA ILE A 356 -24.72 10.12 -2.45
C ILE A 356 -25.62 9.17 -3.24
N THR A 357 -26.92 9.27 -2.98
CA THR A 357 -27.94 8.56 -3.76
C THR A 357 -28.61 9.55 -4.69
N LEU A 358 -28.75 9.14 -5.95
CA LEU A 358 -29.45 9.89 -6.97
C LEU A 358 -30.68 9.08 -7.38
N ASP A 359 -31.86 9.55 -6.98
CA ASP A 359 -33.12 8.92 -7.35
C ASP A 359 -33.45 9.20 -8.82
N PRO A 360 -34.15 8.28 -9.51
CA PRO A 360 -34.63 8.53 -10.87
C PRO A 360 -35.50 9.80 -10.92
N PRO A 361 -35.56 10.48 -12.08
CA PRO A 361 -36.28 11.73 -12.19
C PRO A 361 -37.76 11.53 -11.89
N ASP A 362 -38.36 12.48 -11.20
CA ASP A 362 -39.79 12.47 -10.93
C ASP A 362 -40.63 12.79 -12.17
N LYS A 363 -41.95 12.86 -11.97
CA LYS A 363 -42.93 13.21 -13.00
C LYS A 363 -42.71 14.60 -13.64
N ASP A 364 -41.98 15.49 -12.96
CA ASP A 364 -41.62 16.83 -13.43
C ASP A 364 -40.20 16.85 -14.03
N ASN A 365 -39.59 15.67 -14.23
CA ASN A 365 -38.24 15.44 -14.74
C ASN A 365 -37.12 16.01 -13.83
N ALA A 366 -37.40 16.15 -12.53
CA ALA A 366 -36.45 16.61 -11.53
C ALA A 366 -35.73 15.42 -10.87
N TRP A 367 -34.40 15.52 -10.76
CA TRP A 367 -33.57 14.52 -10.08
C TRP A 367 -33.43 14.86 -8.61
N PHE A 368 -33.67 13.88 -7.72
CA PHE A 368 -33.47 14.05 -6.29
C PHE A 368 -32.13 13.46 -5.87
N LEU A 369 -31.31 14.30 -5.26
CA LEU A 369 -30.03 13.90 -4.69
C LEU A 369 -30.16 13.92 -3.17
N SER A 370 -29.89 12.78 -2.54
CA SER A 370 -29.79 12.68 -1.08
C SER A 370 -28.36 12.36 -0.68
N VAL A 371 -27.86 13.04 0.35
CA VAL A 371 -26.57 12.74 0.95
C VAL A 371 -26.80 12.17 2.34
N SER A 372 -26.28 10.96 2.56
CA SER A 372 -26.32 10.26 3.83
C SER A 372 -24.91 10.10 4.38
N GLY A 373 -24.77 10.11 5.71
CA GLY A 373 -23.54 9.81 6.42
C GLY A 373 -23.78 8.78 7.52
N PRO A 374 -22.73 8.10 8.01
CA PRO A 374 -22.86 7.18 9.12
C PRO A 374 -23.17 7.94 10.42
N ASP A 375 -24.11 7.40 11.20
CA ASP A 375 -24.30 7.75 12.60
C ASP A 375 -23.20 7.09 13.49
N PRO A 376 -23.18 7.32 14.82
CA PRO A 376 -22.21 6.69 15.71
C PRO A 376 -22.24 5.16 15.74
N ASP A 377 -23.35 4.54 15.35
CA ASP A 377 -23.54 3.08 15.27
C ASP A 377 -23.24 2.52 13.86
N GLY A 378 -22.86 3.40 12.91
CA GLY A 378 -22.49 3.05 11.54
C GLY A 378 -23.66 2.93 10.56
N GLN A 379 -24.88 3.30 10.95
CA GLN A 379 -26.05 3.31 10.07
C GLN A 379 -26.08 4.56 9.19
N LEU A 380 -26.50 4.42 7.93
CA LEU A 380 -26.61 5.56 7.02
C LEU A 380 -27.86 6.37 7.34
N VAL A 381 -27.67 7.58 7.85
CA VAL A 381 -28.72 8.57 8.13
C VAL A 381 -28.52 9.81 7.25
N PRO A 382 -29.55 10.62 6.99
CA PRO A 382 -29.39 11.89 6.27
C PRO A 382 -28.27 12.73 6.88
N LEU A 383 -27.46 13.37 6.04
CA LEU A 383 -26.24 14.08 6.47
C LEU A 383 -26.48 15.05 7.64
N GLU A 384 -27.63 15.74 7.63
CA GLU A 384 -28.00 16.68 8.70
C GLU A 384 -28.12 15.99 10.06
N VAL A 385 -28.64 14.76 10.10
CA VAL A 385 -28.76 13.95 11.31
C VAL A 385 -27.38 13.46 11.75
N ALA A 386 -26.60 12.91 10.82
CA ALA A 386 -25.23 12.45 11.09
C ALA A 386 -24.35 13.57 11.68
N LEU A 387 -24.47 14.80 11.19
CA LEU A 387 -23.73 15.97 11.68
C LEU A 387 -24.14 16.41 13.09
N VAL A 388 -25.38 16.18 13.50
CA VAL A 388 -25.85 16.51 14.85
C VAL A 388 -25.39 15.45 15.85
N GLU A 389 -25.50 14.17 15.48
CA GLU A 389 -25.20 13.04 16.36
C GLU A 389 -23.69 12.78 16.52
N SER A 390 -22.89 13.18 15.54
CA SER A 390 -21.42 13.13 15.61
C SER A 390 -20.78 14.20 16.52
N ARG A 391 -21.56 15.17 17.03
CA ARG A 391 -21.02 16.18 17.96
C ARG A 391 -20.70 15.52 19.31
N PRO A 392 -19.50 15.76 19.88
CA PRO A 392 -19.16 15.24 21.19
C PRO A 392 -20.16 15.75 22.22
N LYS A 393 -20.85 14.84 22.92
CA LYS A 393 -21.72 15.20 24.05
C LYS A 393 -20.84 15.91 25.09
N ARG A 394 -21.07 17.21 25.31
CA ARG A 394 -20.48 17.91 26.47
C ARG A 394 -21.01 17.21 27.71
N HIS A 395 -20.16 16.43 28.37
CA HIS A 395 -20.40 16.02 29.74
C HIS A 395 -20.43 17.30 30.58
N LEU A 396 -21.59 17.57 31.19
CA LEU A 396 -21.78 18.58 32.23
C LEU A 396 -21.15 18.10 33.52
#